data_AF-A0A954I4D2-F1
#
_entry.id   AF-A0A954I4D2-F1
#
_cell.length_a   1.000
_cell.length_b   1.000
_cell.length_c   1.000
_cell.angle_alpha   90.00
_cell.angle_beta   90.00
_cell.angle_gamma   90.00
#
_symmetry.space_group_name_H-M   'P 1'
#
loop_
_entity.id
_entity.type
_entity.pdbx_description
1 polymer ?
#
loop_
_entity_poly.entity_id
_entity_poly.type
_entity_poly.pdbx_seq_one_letter_code
_entity_poly.pdbx_strand_id
1 'polypeptide(L)'
;LEHLLPMNQLMTWSAILMGFAQFLLLGNFVYSMFAGKKVGRNPWLANGLEWTAPSPPGHGNFDVPPVCFRGPYEYSSPEATAIGQDYILQTAPPVPGVKAAAVH
;
A
#
# COMPACT_ATOMS: atom_id res chain seq x y z
N LEU A 1 -46.52 1.57 7.11
CA LEU A 1 -45.10 1.75 7.51
C LEU A 1 -44.62 0.73 8.54
N GLU A 2 -45.49 -0.06 9.18
CA GLU A 2 -45.10 -1.05 10.20
C GLU A 2 -44.20 -2.19 9.69
N HIS A 3 -44.34 -2.61 8.43
CA HIS A 3 -43.52 -3.68 7.85
C HIS A 3 -42.02 -3.32 7.74
N LEU A 4 -41.65 -2.04 7.86
CA LEU A 4 -40.26 -1.58 7.85
C LEU A 4 -39.60 -1.59 9.23
N LEU A 5 -40.38 -1.76 10.31
CA LEU A 5 -39.86 -1.76 11.67
C LEU A 5 -38.75 -2.81 11.90
N PRO A 6 -38.86 -4.07 11.43
CA PRO A 6 -37.81 -5.07 11.61
C PRO A 6 -36.51 -4.69 10.88
N MET A 7 -36.61 -4.08 9.70
CA MET A 7 -35.45 -3.63 8.93
C MET A 7 -34.73 -2.48 9.62
N ASN A 8 -35.47 -1.50 10.12
CA ASN A 8 -34.89 -0.37 10.86
C ASN A 8 -34.20 -0.82 12.15
N GLN A 9 -34.77 -1.80 12.85
CA GLN A 9 -34.16 -2.40 14.04
C GLN A 9 -32.84 -3.11 13.70
N LEU A 10 -32.82 -3.91 12.63
CA LEU A 10 -31.60 -4.55 12.15
C LEU A 10 -30.53 -3.51 11.79
N MET A 11 -30.90 -2.49 11.00
CA MET A 11 -29.98 -1.41 10.62
C MET A 11 -29.38 -0.70 11.82
N THR A 12 -30.18 -0.45 12.86
CA THR A 12 -29.72 0.18 14.11
C THR A 12 -28.68 -0.70 14.81
N TRP A 13 -28.95 -2.00 14.97
CA TRP A 13 -28.00 -2.92 15.59
C TRP A 13 -26.72 -3.07 14.76
N SER A 14 -26.81 -3.12 13.43
CA SER A 14 -25.65 -3.13 12.54
C SER A 14 -24.82 -1.85 12.66
N ALA A 15 -25.47 -0.68 12.74
CA ALA A 15 -24.79 0.60 12.91
C ALA A 15 -24.09 0.70 14.27
N ILE A 16 -24.71 0.22 15.35
CA ILE A 16 -24.11 0.15 16.68
C ILE A 16 -22.87 -0.75 16.66
N LEU A 17 -22.98 -1.95 16.10
CA LEU A 17 -21.86 -2.88 15.98
C LEU A 17 -20.71 -2.29 15.15
N MET A 18 -21.03 -1.66 14.02
CA MET A 18 -20.05 -0.97 13.18
C MET A 18 -19.37 0.18 13.93
N GLY A 19 -20.12 0.94 14.73
CA GLY A 19 -19.59 1.97 15.61
C GLY A 19 -18.60 1.40 16.65
N PHE A 20 -18.94 0.29 17.28
CA PHE A 20 -18.02 -0.37 18.22
C PHE A 20 -16.78 -0.94 17.54
N ALA A 21 -16.90 -1.46 16.32
CA ALA A 21 -15.75 -1.95 15.55
C ALA A 21 -14.71 -0.84 15.28
N GLN A 22 -15.11 0.44 15.24
CA GLN A 22 -14.16 1.56 15.10
C GLN A 22 -13.19 1.66 16.27
N PHE A 23 -13.55 1.21 17.48
CA PHE A 23 -12.62 1.22 18.62
C PHE A 23 -11.46 0.24 18.41
N LEU A 24 -11.64 -0.84 17.65
CA LEU A 24 -10.55 -1.73 17.27
C LEU A 24 -9.55 -1.01 16.35
N LEU A 25 -10.04 -0.25 15.37
CA LEU A 25 -9.21 0.58 14.50
C LEU A 25 -8.49 1.68 15.29
N LEU A 26 -9.21 2.37 16.18
CA LEU A 26 -8.63 3.44 17.01
C LEU A 26 -7.54 2.89 17.94
N GLY A 27 -7.81 1.76 18.60
CA GLY A 27 -6.84 1.08 19.45
C GLY A 27 -5.59 0.65 18.67
N ASN A 28 -5.78 0.07 17.48
CA ASN A 28 -4.67 -0.31 16.60
C ASN A 28 -3.86 0.91 16.13
N PHE A 29 -4.52 2.01 15.74
CA PHE A 29 -3.87 3.23 15.29
C PHE A 29 -3.04 3.88 16.40
N VAL A 30 -3.61 4.06 17.59
CA VAL A 30 -2.91 4.62 18.76
C VAL A 30 -1.74 3.73 19.15
N TYR A 31 -1.95 2.42 19.24
CA TYR A 31 -0.87 1.48 19.55
C TYR A 31 0.26 1.54 18.51
N SER A 32 -0.07 1.54 17.22
CA SER A 32 0.91 1.55 16.14
C SER A 32 1.70 2.86 16.09
N MET A 33 1.09 3.99 16.47
CA MET A 33 1.75 5.29 16.53
C MET A 33 2.84 5.34 17.61
N PHE A 34 2.58 4.76 18.80
CA PHE A 34 3.49 4.88 19.95
C PHE A 34 4.40 3.67 20.17
N ALA A 35 3.93 2.47 19.86
CA ALA A 35 4.62 1.21 20.14
C ALA A 35 4.81 0.33 18.89
N GLY A 36 4.43 0.81 17.70
CA GLY A 36 4.58 0.09 16.45
C GLY A 36 6.04 -0.16 16.06
N LYS A 37 6.29 -1.28 15.38
CA LYS A 37 7.61 -1.59 14.81
C LYS A 37 7.94 -0.59 13.70
N LYS A 38 9.12 0.03 13.76
CA LYS A 38 9.63 0.86 12.66
C LYS A 38 9.83 0.02 11.41
N VAL A 39 9.33 0.51 10.29
CA VAL A 39 9.44 -0.14 8.98
C VAL A 39 10.30 0.69 8.04
N GLY A 40 10.92 0.01 7.07
CA GLY A 40 11.70 0.66 6.01
C GLY A 40 10.81 1.34 4.96
N ARG A 41 11.40 1.66 3.82
CA ARG A 41 10.73 2.37 2.71
C ARG A 41 9.58 1.58 2.11
N ASN A 42 9.79 0.29 1.85
CA ASN A 42 8.84 -0.56 1.13
C ASN A 42 8.51 -1.84 1.91
N PRO A 43 7.69 -1.77 2.97
CA PRO A 43 7.28 -2.97 3.71
C PRO A 43 6.31 -3.87 2.94
N TRP A 44 5.69 -3.35 1.87
CA TRP A 44 4.64 -4.05 1.11
C TRP A 44 5.10 -4.63 -0.22
N LEU A 45 6.38 -4.47 -0.56
CA LEU A 45 6.95 -4.97 -1.82
C LEU A 45 6.18 -4.43 -3.05
N ALA A 46 5.84 -3.14 -3.02
CA ALA A 46 5.12 -2.47 -4.10
C ALA A 46 6.09 -1.79 -5.08
N ASN A 47 5.62 -1.49 -6.30
CA ASN A 47 6.49 -1.01 -7.39
C ASN A 47 6.61 0.52 -7.47
N GLY A 48 5.60 1.26 -6.99
CA GLY A 48 5.46 2.70 -7.17
C GLY A 48 6.61 3.54 -6.61
N LEU A 49 6.78 4.75 -7.15
CA LEU A 49 7.82 5.69 -6.73
C LEU A 49 7.73 6.05 -5.25
N GLU A 50 6.54 6.11 -4.66
CA GLU A 50 6.35 6.40 -3.24
C GLU A 50 7.14 5.45 -2.32
N TRP A 51 7.37 4.21 -2.77
CA TRP A 51 8.12 3.19 -2.03
C TRP A 51 9.64 3.34 -2.13
N THR A 52 10.12 4.36 -2.86
CA THR A 52 11.52 4.77 -2.93
C THR A 52 11.84 5.90 -1.96
N ALA A 53 10.82 6.60 -1.44
CA ALA A 53 10.98 7.68 -0.47
C ALA A 53 11.43 7.15 0.90
N PRO A 54 12.20 7.93 1.68
CA PRO A 54 12.46 7.60 3.08
C PRO A 54 11.15 7.49 3.88
N SER A 55 11.17 6.72 4.96
CA SER A 55 10.03 6.53 5.87
C SER A 55 10.42 6.98 7.29
N PRO A 56 9.91 8.13 7.79
CA PRO A 56 8.95 9.03 7.14
C PRO A 56 9.56 9.88 6.01
N PRO A 57 8.75 10.36 5.04
CA PRO A 57 9.24 11.24 3.98
C PRO A 57 9.74 12.57 4.54
N GLY A 58 10.93 13.00 4.10
CA GLY A 58 11.48 14.32 4.43
C GLY A 58 10.88 15.45 3.59
N HIS A 59 11.29 16.69 3.88
CA HIS A 59 10.97 17.83 3.01
C HIS A 59 11.65 17.64 1.65
N GLY A 60 10.86 17.65 0.56
CA GLY A 60 11.33 17.28 -0.79
C GLY A 60 10.94 15.86 -1.23
N ASN A 61 10.26 15.08 -0.37
CA ASN A 61 9.73 13.73 -0.60
C ASN A 61 10.79 12.63 -0.86
N PHE A 62 11.79 12.86 -1.71
CA PHE A 62 12.83 11.90 -2.11
C PHE A 62 14.22 12.40 -1.74
N ASP A 63 15.17 11.50 -1.45
CA ASP A 63 16.57 11.90 -1.18
C ASP A 63 17.26 12.44 -2.44
N VAL A 64 16.90 11.86 -3.59
CA VAL A 64 17.36 12.24 -4.93
C VAL A 64 16.18 12.15 -5.91
N PRO A 65 16.16 12.95 -6.99
CA PRO A 65 15.14 12.82 -8.03
C PRO A 65 15.11 11.39 -8.60
N PRO A 66 14.00 10.66 -8.49
CA PRO A 66 13.95 9.28 -8.96
C PRO A 66 13.92 9.22 -10.50
N VAL A 67 14.67 8.27 -11.06
CA VAL A 67 14.61 7.93 -12.49
C VAL A 67 13.66 6.75 -12.67
N CYS A 68 12.70 6.88 -13.58
CA CYS A 68 11.70 5.85 -13.83
C CYS A 68 12.09 4.99 -15.04
N PHE A 69 12.25 3.69 -14.86
CA PHE A 69 12.59 2.73 -15.92
C PHE A 69 11.39 1.93 -16.43
N ARG A 70 10.27 1.92 -15.70
CA ARG A 70 9.11 1.04 -15.92
C ARG A 70 7.83 1.60 -15.31
N GLY A 71 6.67 1.06 -15.69
CA GLY A 71 5.36 1.46 -15.17
C GLY A 71 5.14 1.12 -13.69
N PRO A 72 4.23 1.85 -12.98
CA PRO A 72 3.99 1.69 -11.55
C PRO A 72 3.26 0.41 -11.14
N TYR A 73 2.65 -0.32 -12.09
CA TYR A 73 1.82 -1.49 -11.82
C TYR A 73 2.33 -2.77 -12.50
N GLU A 74 3.59 -2.80 -12.92
CA GLU A 74 4.21 -3.95 -13.60
C GLU A 74 4.63 -5.07 -12.63
N TYR A 75 3.67 -5.61 -11.89
CA TYR A 75 3.90 -6.79 -11.03
C TYR A 75 4.12 -8.04 -11.88
N SER A 76 4.93 -8.96 -11.37
CA SER A 76 5.33 -10.21 -12.05
C SER A 76 5.84 -9.99 -13.48
N SER A 77 6.47 -8.85 -13.74
CA SER A 77 7.06 -8.55 -15.03
C SER A 77 8.18 -9.55 -15.37
N PRO A 78 8.57 -9.69 -16.65
CA PRO A 78 9.71 -10.52 -17.03
C PRO A 78 10.98 -10.14 -16.27
N GLU A 79 11.18 -8.85 -15.97
CA GLU A 79 12.31 -8.36 -15.18
C GLU A 79 12.24 -8.84 -13.72
N ALA A 80 11.07 -8.70 -13.07
CA ALA A 80 10.88 -9.17 -11.70
C ALA A 80 11.08 -10.70 -11.61
N THR A 81 10.49 -11.43 -12.56
CA THR A 81 10.63 -12.90 -12.66
C THR A 81 12.08 -13.32 -12.85
N ALA A 82 12.84 -12.60 -13.68
CA ALA A 82 14.25 -12.88 -13.95
C ALA A 82 15.14 -12.73 -12.71
N ILE A 83 14.75 -11.88 -11.75
CA ILE A 83 15.44 -11.73 -10.44
C ILE A 83 14.78 -12.56 -9.33
N GLY A 84 13.80 -13.40 -9.66
CA GLY A 84 13.10 -14.26 -8.70
C GLY A 84 12.19 -13.50 -7.73
N GLN A 85 11.65 -12.35 -8.14
CA GLN A 85 10.74 -11.52 -7.33
C GLN A 85 9.43 -11.28 -8.07
N ASP A 86 8.36 -11.00 -7.32
CA ASP A 86 7.06 -10.62 -7.90
C ASP A 86 6.95 -9.11 -8.18
N TYR A 87 7.93 -8.34 -7.71
CA TYR A 87 7.90 -6.89 -7.74
C TYR A 87 9.29 -6.36 -8.09
N ILE A 88 9.33 -5.18 -8.70
CA ILE A 88 10.56 -4.44 -9.00
C ILE A 88 10.22 -2.95 -8.99
N LEU A 89 10.94 -2.18 -8.15
CA LEU A 89 10.72 -0.74 -8.03
C LEU A 89 10.90 -0.03 -9.36
N GLN A 90 10.13 1.03 -9.62
CA GLN A 90 10.28 1.84 -10.84
C GLN A 90 11.70 2.42 -11.03
N THR A 91 12.44 2.61 -9.94
CA THR A 91 13.81 3.14 -9.93
C THR A 91 14.90 2.08 -9.98
N ALA A 92 14.55 0.80 -9.97
CA ALA A 92 15.56 -0.27 -10.09
C ALA A 92 16.16 -0.24 -11.51
N PRO A 93 17.49 -0.41 -11.68
CA PRO A 93 18.09 -0.50 -13.00
C PRO A 93 17.43 -1.60 -13.86
N PRO A 94 17.34 -1.43 -15.19
CA PRO A 94 16.86 -2.47 -16.08
C PRO A 94 17.67 -3.76 -15.95
N VAL A 95 17.00 -4.90 -16.02
CA VAL A 95 17.67 -6.21 -15.90
C VAL A 95 18.36 -6.54 -17.23
N PRO A 96 19.70 -6.76 -17.25
CA PRO A 96 20.41 -7.02 -18.50
C PRO A 96 19.86 -8.23 -19.25
N GLY A 97 19.60 -8.06 -20.55
CA GLY A 97 19.12 -9.15 -21.41
C GLY A 97 17.63 -9.48 -21.28
N VAL A 98 16.87 -8.76 -20.45
CA VAL A 98 15.43 -8.91 -20.30
C VAL A 98 14.75 -7.64 -20.82
N LYS A 99 13.74 -7.80 -21.69
CA LYS A 99 12.95 -6.63 -22.13
C LYS A 99 12.15 -6.12 -20.94
N ALA A 100 12.32 -4.84 -20.61
CA ALA A 100 11.40 -4.14 -19.72
C ALA A 100 9.97 -4.27 -20.26
N ALA A 101 8.99 -4.40 -19.38
CA ALA A 101 7.61 -4.37 -19.82
C ALA A 101 7.32 -3.01 -20.47
N ALA A 102 6.52 -3.03 -21.53
CA ALA A 102 6.28 -1.84 -22.35
C ALA A 102 5.53 -0.80 -21.51
N VAL A 103 6.07 0.43 -21.48
CA VAL A 103 5.35 1.58 -20.92
C VAL A 103 4.19 1.88 -21.87
N HIS A 104 2.98 1.53 -21.43
CA HIS A 104 1.73 1.88 -22.12
C HIS A 104 1.33 3.33 -21.86
#